data_AF-A3DCQ7-F1
#
_entry.id   AF-A3DCQ7-F1
#
_cell.length_a   1.000
_cell.length_b   1.000
_cell.length_c   1.000
_cell.angle_alpha   90.00
_cell.angle_beta   90.00
_cell.angle_gamma   90.00
#
_symmetry.space_group_name_H-M   'P 1'
#
loop_
_entity.id
_entity.type
_entity.pdbx_description
1 polymer ?
#
loop_
_entity_poly.entity_id
_entity_poly.type
_entity_poly.pdbx_seq_one_letter_code
_entity_poly.pdbx_strand_id
1 'polypeptide(L)'
;MSIKPIDFQMMIPKTAEISKIQNDQQQKSVVVNEQQTNITRQKFEENVNTVHARENAEKVRIDSEQKKKKEERGRKKNPNRAKYGTKGEKEPEEQTSVIDIRL
;
A
#
# COMPACT_ATOMS: atom_id res chain seq x y z
N MET A 1 -46.15 -17.27 -51.27
CA MET A 1 -45.85 -17.87 -49.97
C MET A 1 -46.42 -16.97 -48.89
N SER A 2 -47.49 -17.42 -48.22
CA SER A 2 -48.11 -16.70 -47.10
C SER A 2 -47.45 -17.16 -45.80
N ILE A 3 -46.84 -16.22 -45.07
CA ILE A 3 -46.26 -16.46 -43.75
C ILE A 3 -47.41 -16.85 -42.80
N LYS A 4 -47.25 -17.97 -42.08
CA LYS A 4 -48.26 -18.44 -41.13
C LYS A 4 -48.12 -17.67 -39.81
N PRO A 5 -49.20 -17.43 -39.05
CA PRO A 5 -49.13 -16.79 -37.74
C PRO A 5 -48.15 -17.44 -36.74
N ILE A 6 -47.87 -18.74 -36.89
CA ILE A 6 -46.89 -19.47 -36.08
C ILE A 6 -45.45 -19.01 -36.35
N ASP A 7 -45.15 -18.59 -37.58
CA ASP A 7 -43.83 -18.10 -37.98
C ASP A 7 -43.53 -16.75 -37.31
N PHE A 8 -44.57 -15.96 -36.98
CA PHE A 8 -44.42 -14.70 -36.24
C PHE A 8 -44.08 -14.91 -34.76
N GLN A 9 -44.48 -16.03 -34.15
CA GLN A 9 -44.14 -16.31 -32.74
C GLN A 9 -42.64 -16.61 -32.53
N MET A 10 -41.97 -17.11 -33.57
CA MET A 10 -40.51 -17.31 -33.58
C MET A 10 -39.76 -15.98 -33.82
N MET A 11 -40.37 -15.03 -34.54
CA MET A 11 -39.79 -13.71 -34.82
C MET A 11 -39.97 -12.72 -33.68
N ILE A 12 -40.98 -12.88 -32.82
CA ILE A 12 -41.19 -12.00 -31.67
C ILE A 12 -40.23 -12.43 -30.56
N PRO A 13 -39.23 -11.60 -30.23
CA PRO A 13 -38.31 -11.94 -29.16
C PRO A 13 -39.10 -12.06 -27.85
N LYS A 14 -39.01 -13.21 -27.20
CA LYS A 14 -39.72 -13.43 -25.94
C LYS A 14 -39.16 -12.43 -24.94
N THR A 15 -40.03 -11.66 -24.29
CA THR A 15 -39.65 -10.67 -23.29
C THR A 15 -38.79 -11.28 -22.17
N ALA A 16 -39.03 -12.57 -21.86
CA ALA A 16 -38.20 -13.36 -20.94
C ALA A 16 -36.75 -13.55 -21.41
N GLU A 17 -36.53 -13.78 -22.71
CA GLU A 17 -35.18 -13.95 -23.28
C GLU A 17 -34.42 -12.63 -23.30
N ILE A 18 -35.07 -11.53 -23.67
CA ILE A 18 -34.46 -10.18 -23.61
C ILE A 18 -34.09 -9.82 -22.16
N SER A 19 -35.00 -10.07 -21.21
CA SER A 19 -34.74 -9.79 -19.79
C SER A 19 -33.57 -10.61 -19.25
N LYS A 20 -33.46 -11.88 -19.64
CA LYS A 20 -32.33 -12.73 -19.27
C LYS A 20 -31.02 -12.21 -19.86
N ILE A 21 -30.99 -11.86 -21.15
CA ILE A 21 -29.79 -11.31 -21.80
C ILE A 21 -29.34 -10.02 -21.10
N GLN A 22 -30.28 -9.12 -20.79
CA GLN A 22 -29.97 -7.88 -20.10
C GLN A 22 -29.42 -8.13 -18.69
N ASN A 23 -30.01 -9.07 -17.95
CA ASN A 23 -29.57 -9.44 -16.62
C ASN A 23 -28.16 -10.07 -16.66
N ASP A 24 -27.93 -11.03 -17.54
CA ASP A 24 -26.63 -11.67 -17.73
C ASP A 24 -25.54 -10.64 -18.10
N GLN A 25 -25.88 -9.66 -18.94
CA GLN A 25 -24.96 -8.58 -19.30
C GLN A 25 -24.66 -7.63 -18.13
N GLN A 26 -25.65 -7.30 -17.32
CA GLN A 26 -25.46 -6.50 -16.10
C GLN A 26 -24.61 -7.24 -15.07
N GLN A 27 -24.88 -8.53 -14.82
CA GLN A 27 -24.11 -9.34 -13.88
C GLN A 27 -22.65 -9.46 -14.33
N LYS A 28 -22.40 -9.71 -15.63
CA LYS A 28 -21.04 -9.77 -16.17
C LYS A 28 -20.27 -8.47 -15.95
N SER A 29 -20.93 -7.33 -16.17
CA SER A 29 -20.36 -6.01 -15.89
C SER A 29 -19.97 -5.86 -14.40
N VAL A 30 -20.87 -6.25 -13.50
CA VAL A 30 -20.62 -6.17 -12.04
C VAL A 30 -19.44 -7.04 -11.63
N VAL A 31 -19.39 -8.29 -12.09
CA VAL A 31 -18.31 -9.24 -11.74
C VAL A 31 -16.95 -8.74 -12.24
N VAL A 32 -16.87 -8.22 -13.47
CA VAL A 32 -15.62 -7.69 -14.02
C VAL A 32 -15.14 -6.48 -13.21
N ASN A 33 -16.05 -5.58 -12.85
CA ASN A 33 -15.72 -4.42 -12.03
C ASN A 33 -15.24 -4.83 -10.63
N GLU A 34 -15.93 -5.77 -9.98
CA GLU A 34 -15.56 -6.30 -8.67
C GLU A 34 -14.17 -6.96 -8.71
N GLN A 35 -13.90 -7.78 -9.73
CA GLN A 35 -12.60 -8.40 -9.94
C GLN A 35 -11.49 -7.35 -10.10
N GLN A 36 -11.73 -6.31 -10.92
CA GLN A 36 -10.76 -5.24 -11.12
C GLN A 36 -10.51 -4.44 -9.84
N THR A 37 -11.54 -4.15 -9.05
CA THR A 37 -11.42 -3.47 -7.76
C THR A 37 -10.60 -4.32 -6.77
N ASN A 38 -10.85 -5.62 -6.71
CA ASN A 38 -10.12 -6.53 -5.83
C ASN A 38 -8.64 -6.62 -6.18
N ILE A 39 -8.29 -6.73 -7.46
CA ILE A 39 -6.90 -6.74 -7.93
C ILE A 39 -6.20 -5.42 -7.56
N THR A 40 -6.87 -4.29 -7.82
CA THR A 40 -6.34 -2.97 -7.50
C THR A 40 -6.12 -2.80 -6.00
N ARG A 41 -7.07 -3.25 -5.17
CA ARG A 41 -6.97 -3.23 -3.71
C ARG A 41 -5.78 -4.06 -3.22
N GLN A 42 -5.64 -5.30 -3.70
CA GLN A 42 -4.52 -6.17 -3.33
C GLN A 42 -3.18 -5.52 -3.68
N LYS A 43 -3.07 -4.94 -4.88
CA LYS A 43 -1.84 -4.23 -5.30
C LYS A 43 -1.52 -3.03 -4.40
N PHE A 44 -2.53 -2.29 -3.94
CA PHE A 44 -2.32 -1.20 -2.99
C PHE A 44 -1.86 -1.70 -1.63
N GLU A 45 -2.48 -2.76 -1.10
CA GLU A 45 -2.09 -3.39 0.16
C GLU A 45 -0.63 -3.92 0.09
N GLU A 46 -0.25 -4.57 -1.02
CA GLU A 46 1.13 -5.02 -1.27
C GLU A 46 2.13 -3.86 -1.32
N ASN A 47 1.78 -2.77 -2.00
CA ASN A 47 2.63 -1.59 -2.11
C ASN A 47 2.85 -0.92 -0.74
N VAL A 48 1.78 -0.75 0.03
CA VAL A 48 1.84 -0.18 1.39
C VAL A 48 2.70 -1.06 2.30
N ASN A 49 2.47 -2.38 2.26
CA ASN A 49 3.29 -3.34 3.01
C ASN A 49 4.76 -3.30 2.59
N THR A 50 5.05 -3.15 1.29
CA THR A 50 6.43 -3.04 0.79
C THR A 50 7.12 -1.76 1.26
N VAL A 51 6.43 -0.62 1.26
CA VAL A 51 6.97 0.65 1.76
C VAL A 51 7.25 0.56 3.26
N HIS A 52 6.32 0.03 4.05
CA HIS A 52 6.55 -0.17 5.48
C HIS A 52 7.66 -1.18 5.78
N ALA A 53 7.76 -2.26 5.00
CA ALA A 53 8.86 -3.22 5.13
C ALA A 53 10.22 -2.56 4.87
N ARG A 54 10.32 -1.67 3.87
CA ARG A 54 11.53 -0.89 3.61
C ARG A 54 11.84 0.10 4.73
N GLU A 55 10.83 0.83 5.21
CA GLU A 55 10.98 1.78 6.32
C GLU A 55 11.49 1.06 7.59
N ASN A 56 10.92 -0.10 7.91
CA ASN A 56 11.35 -0.92 9.04
C ASN A 56 12.78 -1.45 8.86
N ALA A 57 13.14 -1.91 7.67
CA ALA A 57 14.50 -2.37 7.38
C ALA A 57 15.54 -1.24 7.47
N GLU A 58 15.21 -0.04 6.99
CA GLU A 58 16.06 1.15 7.10
C GLU A 58 16.21 1.61 8.55
N LYS A 59 15.11 1.65 9.33
CA LYS A 59 15.13 1.94 10.77
C LYS A 59 16.04 0.97 11.52
N VAL A 60 15.92 -0.34 11.29
CA VAL A 60 16.78 -1.36 11.90
C VAL A 60 18.26 -1.15 11.51
N ARG A 61 18.53 -0.78 10.25
CA ARG A 61 19.90 -0.46 9.79
C ARG A 61 20.47 0.75 10.54
N ILE A 62 19.70 1.82 10.66
CA ILE A 62 20.10 3.06 11.36
C ILE A 62 20.36 2.78 12.84
N ASP A 63 19.47 2.06 13.53
CA ASP A 63 19.64 1.71 14.94
C ASP A 63 20.92 0.88 15.18
N SER A 64 21.21 -0.06 14.28
CA SER A 64 22.42 -0.88 14.35
C SER A 64 23.70 -0.06 14.13
N GLU A 65 23.70 0.87 13.17
CA GLU A 65 24.84 1.76 12.91
C GLU A 65 25.05 2.76 14.05
N GLN A 66 23.96 3.33 14.60
CA GLN A 66 24.02 4.22 15.76
C GLN A 66 24.55 3.50 17.00
N LYS A 67 24.07 2.28 17.28
CA LYS A 67 24.56 1.47 18.40
C LYS A 67 26.03 1.12 18.26
N LYS A 68 26.48 0.72 17.06
CA LYS A 68 27.90 0.44 16.78
C LYS A 68 28.77 1.67 16.96
N LYS A 69 28.31 2.84 16.48
CA LYS A 69 29.03 4.12 16.64
C LYS A 69 29.11 4.57 18.10
N LYS A 70 28.07 4.29 18.92
CA LYS A 70 28.06 4.57 20.36
C LYS A 70 29.03 3.65 21.13
N GLU A 71 29.06 2.35 20.82
CA GLU A 71 30.02 1.41 21.41
C GLU A 71 31.48 1.73 21.04
N GLU A 72 31.74 2.10 19.79
CA GLU A 72 33.09 2.44 19.32
C GLU A 72 33.61 3.75 19.94
N ARG A 73 32.73 4.75 20.13
CA ARG A 73 33.04 5.99 20.86
C ARG A 73 33.20 5.76 22.36
N GLY A 74 32.46 4.82 22.95
CA GLY A 74 32.60 4.43 24.37
C GLY A 74 33.91 3.70 24.66
N ARG A 75 34.36 2.83 23.74
CA ARG A 75 35.61 2.06 23.88
C ARG A 75 36.88 2.89 23.67
N LYS A 76 36.84 3.95 22.84
CA LYS A 76 38.01 4.84 22.64
C LYS A 76 38.23 5.88 23.74
N LYS A 77 37.30 6.04 24.70
CA LYS A 77 37.36 7.14 25.69
C LYS A 77 37.92 6.77 27.06
N ASN A 78 38.50 5.59 27.28
CA ASN A 78 39.19 5.33 28.55
C ASN A 78 40.31 4.28 28.43
N PRO A 79 41.55 4.72 28.70
CA PRO A 79 42.38 3.99 29.65
C PRO A 79 42.67 4.77 30.95
N ASN A 80 42.31 6.06 31.08
CA ASN A 80 42.84 6.90 32.19
C ASN A 80 41.88 8.00 32.70
N ARG A 81 40.66 7.67 33.13
CA ARG A 81 39.80 8.67 33.81
C ARG A 81 39.19 8.16 35.10
N ALA A 82 40.07 7.80 36.03
CA ALA A 82 39.86 8.12 37.43
C ALA A 82 40.48 9.50 37.68
N LYS A 83 39.72 10.38 38.35
CA LYS A 83 40.07 11.71 38.86
C LYS A 83 39.61 12.92 38.02
N TYR A 84 38.68 13.67 38.64
CA TYR A 84 38.28 15.08 38.46
C TYR A 84 37.32 15.50 37.34
N GLY A 85 36.17 16.05 37.78
CA GLY A 85 35.39 17.17 37.20
C GLY A 85 34.73 16.92 35.83
N THR A 86 33.57 17.48 35.45
CA THR A 86 32.81 18.67 35.88
C THR A 86 31.50 18.69 35.07
N LYS A 87 30.45 19.26 35.69
CA LYS A 87 29.26 19.96 35.14
C LYS A 87 29.03 20.01 33.61
N GLY A 88 27.77 19.72 33.24
CA GLY A 88 27.03 20.43 32.18
C GLY A 88 26.76 19.63 30.91
N GLU A 89 25.71 18.80 30.91
CA GLU A 89 25.16 18.20 29.70
C GLU A 89 24.10 19.15 29.10
N LYS A 90 24.34 19.67 27.89
CA LYS A 90 23.31 20.25 27.03
C LYS A 90 22.99 19.24 25.95
N GLU A 91 21.72 18.86 25.84
CA GLU A 91 21.21 17.97 24.80
C GLU A 91 21.19 18.66 23.42
N PRO A 92 21.54 17.96 22.33
CA PRO A 92 21.38 18.49 20.98
C PRO A 92 19.93 18.27 20.50
N GLU A 93 19.24 19.37 20.17
CA GLU A 93 17.92 19.37 19.54
C GLU A 93 17.95 18.66 18.17
N GLU A 94 17.00 17.75 17.95
CA GLU A 94 16.80 17.02 16.70
C GLU A 94 16.19 17.95 15.64
N GLN A 95 16.96 18.30 14.61
CA GLN A 95 16.47 19.05 13.45
C GLN A 95 15.78 18.10 12.46
N THR A 96 14.46 18.21 12.34
CA THR A 96 13.68 17.58 11.27
C THR A 96 13.39 18.60 10.17
N SER A 97 13.83 18.35 8.94
CA SER A 97 13.50 19.18 7.79
C SER A 97 12.15 18.77 7.18
N VAL A 98 11.18 19.70 7.19
CA VAL A 98 9.87 19.57 6.53
C VAL A 98 10.03 19.91 5.05
N ILE A 99 9.51 19.06 4.15
CA ILE A 99 9.49 19.32 2.70
C ILE A 99 8.06 19.71 2.32
N ASP A 100 7.89 20.94 1.83
CA ASP A 100 6.63 21.43 1.27
C ASP A 100 6.51 21.05 -0.21
N ILE A 101 5.42 20.38 -0.57
CA ILE A 101 5.04 20.13 -1.96
C ILE A 101 3.84 21.04 -2.27
N ARG A 102 4.03 22.00 -3.19
CA ARG A 102 2.94 22.84 -3.69
C ARG A 102 2.23 22.14 -4.85
N LEU A 103 0.90 22.11 -4.79
CA LEU A 103 -0.02 21.67 -5.83
C LEU A 103 -0.11 22.69 -6.97
#